data_AF-A0A928WQR5-F1
#
_entry.id   AF-A0A928WQR5-F1
#
_cell.length_a   1.000
_cell.length_b   1.000
_cell.length_c   1.000
_cell.angle_alpha   90.00
_cell.angle_beta   90.00
_cell.angle_gamma   90.00
#
_symmetry.space_group_name_H-M   'P 1'
#
loop_
_entity.id
_entity.type
_entity.pdbx_description
1 polymer ?
#
loop_
_entity_poly.entity_id
_entity_poly.type
_entity_poly.pdbx_seq_one_letter_code
_entity_poly.pdbx_strand_id
1 'polypeptide(L)'
;MKLNEAVAVRYRRETKAVVVSFADGSQSSWPVRLLEMTKRTDDGYVAIAPNDDELSAVELFGSDAIVWDELGQIFRIEDLQNHIYGRKAWMESLSASVVS
;
A
#
# COMPACT_ATOMS: atom_id res chain seq x y z
N MET A 1 15.77 13.36 -4.12
CA MET A 1 16.23 12.54 -2.98
C MET A 1 16.36 11.12 -3.51
N LYS A 2 17.50 10.43 -3.32
CA LYS A 2 17.60 9.03 -3.74
C LYS A 2 16.88 8.20 -2.70
N LEU A 3 15.87 7.42 -3.10
CA LEU A 3 15.21 6.49 -2.19
C LEU A 3 16.23 5.46 -1.72
N ASN A 4 16.21 5.14 -0.44
CA ASN A 4 16.95 3.99 0.05
C ASN A 4 16.39 2.73 -0.63
N GLU A 5 17.27 1.82 -1.01
CA GLU A 5 16.89 0.58 -1.67
C GLU A 5 16.07 -0.29 -0.71
N ALA A 6 14.84 -0.63 -1.08
CA ALA A 6 14.05 -1.59 -0.32
C ALA A 6 14.60 -2.99 -0.53
N VAL A 7 14.83 -3.71 0.58
CA VAL A 7 15.45 -5.05 0.57
C VAL A 7 14.53 -6.14 1.10
N ALA A 8 13.48 -5.77 1.83
CA ALA A 8 12.46 -6.70 2.28
C ALA A 8 11.12 -5.99 2.52
N VAL A 9 10.04 -6.76 2.37
CA VAL A 9 8.69 -6.35 2.76
C VAL A 9 8.03 -7.46 3.56
N ARG A 10 7.15 -7.10 4.50
CA ARG A 10 6.30 -8.05 5.22
C ARG A 10 5.04 -7.39 5.73
N TYR A 11 3.98 -8.17 5.88
CA TYR A 11 2.80 -7.78 6.63
C TYR A 11 3.00 -8.09 8.14
N ARG A 12 2.62 -7.16 9.00
CA ARG A 12 2.52 -7.35 10.46
C ARG A 12 1.06 -7.44 10.87
N ARG A 13 0.63 -8.63 11.27
CA ARG A 13 -0.76 -8.93 11.65
C ARG A 13 -1.22 -8.12 12.86
N GLU A 14 -0.34 -7.91 13.84
CA GLU A 14 -0.66 -7.23 15.10
C GLU A 14 -1.05 -5.76 14.87
N THR A 15 -0.40 -5.11 13.91
CA THR A 15 -0.61 -3.69 13.60
C THR A 15 -1.39 -3.46 12.31
N LYS A 16 -1.75 -4.54 11.60
CA LYS A 16 -2.35 -4.51 10.26
C LYS A 16 -1.62 -3.55 9.31
N ALA A 17 -0.30 -3.69 9.23
CA ALA A 17 0.56 -2.78 8.47
C ALA A 17 1.54 -3.55 7.60
N VAL A 18 1.82 -3.01 6.41
CA VAL A 18 2.97 -3.42 5.61
C VAL A 18 4.20 -2.68 6.09
N VAL A 19 5.28 -3.42 6.28
CA VAL A 19 6.58 -2.89 6.67
C VAL A 19 7.58 -3.19 5.59
N VAL A 20 8.23 -2.13 5.12
CA VAL A 20 9.39 -2.21 4.23
C VAL A 20 10.65 -1.95 5.03
N SER A 21 11.65 -2.79 4.83
CA SER A 21 13.00 -2.61 5.36
C SER A 21 13.94 -2.20 4.23
N PHE A 22 14.83 -1.25 4.53
CA PHE A 22 15.74 -0.67 3.56
C PHE A 22 17.19 -1.11 3.83
N ALA A 23 18.04 -1.02 2.80
CA ALA A 23 19.45 -1.41 2.87
C ALA A 23 20.27 -0.65 3.93
N ASP A 24 19.85 0.55 4.31
CA ASP A 24 20.47 1.36 5.37
C ASP A 24 20.02 0.96 6.79
N GLY A 25 19.19 -0.06 6.92
CA GLY A 25 18.65 -0.54 8.19
C GLY A 25 17.40 0.20 8.67
N SER A 26 16.97 1.26 7.97
CA SER A 26 15.72 1.94 8.28
C SER A 26 14.50 1.09 7.91
N GLN A 27 13.35 1.44 8.52
CA GLN A 27 12.06 0.81 8.20
C GLN A 27 10.99 1.87 8.01
N SER A 28 10.08 1.61 7.08
CA SER A 28 8.82 2.35 6.94
C SER A 28 7.65 1.39 7.13
N SER A 29 6.55 1.91 7.66
CA SER A 29 5.36 1.11 8.00
C SER A 29 4.10 1.86 7.59
N TRP A 30 3.24 1.20 6.83
CA TRP A 30 1.97 1.76 6.38
C TRP A 30 0.81 0.87 6.80
N PRO A 31 -0.11 1.36 7.65
CA PRO A 31 -1.36 0.66 7.95
C PRO A 31 -2.15 0.40 6.66
N VAL A 32 -2.61 -0.84 6.47
CA VAL A 32 -3.35 -1.24 5.25
C VAL A 32 -4.63 -0.41 5.07
N ARG A 33 -5.26 0.03 6.17
CA ARG A 33 -6.44 0.91 6.15
C ARG A 33 -6.23 2.27 5.47
N LEU A 34 -4.97 2.70 5.30
CA LEU A 34 -4.67 3.94 4.59
C LEU A 34 -4.56 3.73 3.09
N LEU A 35 -4.37 2.48 2.63
CA LEU A 35 -4.18 2.15 1.23
C LEU A 35 -5.54 2.03 0.53
N GLU A 36 -5.62 2.51 -0.72
CA GLU A 36 -6.78 2.29 -1.57
C GLU A 36 -6.80 0.85 -2.09
N MET A 37 -7.23 -0.09 -1.25
CA MET A 37 -7.37 -1.49 -1.63
C MET A 37 -8.61 -1.66 -2.51
N THR A 38 -8.43 -1.76 -3.83
CA THR A 38 -9.54 -1.83 -4.80
C THR A 38 -9.28 -2.79 -5.94
N LYS A 39 -10.29 -3.54 -6.37
CA LYS A 39 -10.23 -4.35 -7.60
C LYS A 39 -10.87 -3.61 -8.77
N ARG A 40 -10.31 -3.79 -9.98
CA ARG A 40 -10.94 -3.31 -11.21
C ARG A 40 -12.11 -4.22 -11.59
N THR A 41 -13.24 -3.61 -11.93
CA THR A 41 -14.45 -4.24 -12.47
C THR A 41 -14.86 -3.52 -13.76
N ASP A 42 -15.88 -4.03 -14.45
CA ASP A 42 -16.45 -3.37 -15.64
C ASP A 42 -16.99 -1.97 -15.32
N ASP A 43 -17.50 -1.78 -14.10
CA ASP A 43 -18.05 -0.51 -13.61
C ASP A 43 -17.02 0.40 -12.93
N GLY A 44 -15.73 0.04 -12.95
CA GLY A 44 -14.65 0.86 -12.41
C GLY A 44 -13.81 0.17 -11.33
N TYR A 45 -13.72 0.80 -10.15
CA TYR A 45 -12.91 0.29 -9.03
C TYR A 45 -13.79 0.09 -7.81
N VAL A 46 -13.75 -1.11 -7.25
CA VAL A 46 -14.56 -1.49 -6.09
C VAL A 46 -13.63 -1.80 -4.92
N ALA A 47 -13.95 -1.27 -3.74
CA ALA A 47 -13.18 -1.54 -2.53
C ALA A 47 -13.16 -3.05 -2.21
N ILE A 48 -12.01 -3.53 -1.76
CA ILE A 48 -11.83 -4.89 -1.26
C ILE A 48 -11.37 -4.83 0.20
N ALA A 49 -11.68 -5.90 0.95
CA ALA A 49 -11.27 -6.04 2.34
C ALA A 49 -10.50 -7.37 2.50
N PRO A 50 -9.20 -7.38 2.17
CA PRO A 50 -8.41 -8.61 2.24
C PRO A 50 -8.23 -9.08 3.67
N ASN A 51 -8.17 -10.38 3.86
CA ASN A 51 -7.88 -11.01 5.15
C ASN A 51 -6.37 -11.06 5.44
N ASP A 52 -5.98 -11.48 6.64
CA ASP A 52 -4.57 -11.49 7.05
C ASP A 52 -3.70 -12.44 6.22
N ASP A 53 -4.26 -13.53 5.70
CA ASP A 53 -3.51 -14.48 4.86
C ASP A 53 -3.26 -13.88 3.47
N GLU A 54 -4.27 -13.26 2.85
CA GLU A 54 -4.12 -12.51 1.60
C GLU A 54 -3.13 -11.35 1.75
N LEU A 55 -3.17 -10.62 2.87
CA LEU A 55 -2.23 -9.53 3.15
C LEU A 55 -0.80 -10.03 3.40
N SER A 56 -0.64 -11.27 3.88
CA SER A 56 0.67 -11.87 4.13
C SER A 56 1.42 -12.20 2.83
N ALA A 57 0.73 -12.28 1.69
CA ALA A 57 1.32 -12.51 0.37
C ALA A 57 1.96 -11.26 -0.27
N VAL A 58 2.24 -10.21 0.52
CA VAL A 58 2.90 -9.00 0.03
C VAL A 58 4.33 -9.31 -0.42
N GLU A 59 4.72 -8.79 -1.57
CA GLU A 59 6.05 -8.95 -2.15
C GLU A 59 6.64 -7.59 -2.56
N LEU A 60 7.97 -7.55 -2.73
CA LEU A 60 8.63 -6.43 -3.40
C LEU A 60 8.58 -6.68 -4.90
N PHE A 61 8.16 -5.68 -5.66
CA PHE A 61 8.36 -5.66 -7.10
C PHE A 61 9.57 -4.77 -7.38
N GLY A 62 10.71 -5.41 -7.68
CA GLY A 62 11.99 -4.70 -7.74
C GLY A 62 12.39 -4.15 -6.37
N SER A 63 12.83 -2.89 -6.32
CA SER A 63 13.24 -2.20 -5.08
C SER A 63 12.40 -0.96 -4.77
N ASP A 64 11.35 -0.68 -5.54
CA ASP A 64 10.62 0.59 -5.53
C ASP A 64 9.10 0.44 -5.35
N ALA A 65 8.55 -0.77 -5.35
CA ALA A 65 7.13 -1.02 -5.14
C ALA A 65 6.84 -2.23 -4.24
N ILE A 66 5.71 -2.15 -3.53
CA ILE A 66 5.08 -3.30 -2.87
C ILE A 66 3.92 -3.80 -3.74
N VAL A 67 3.73 -5.12 -3.80
CA VAL A 67 2.71 -5.75 -4.63
C VAL A 67 1.97 -6.84 -3.85
N TRP A 68 0.68 -6.95 -4.10
CA TRP A 68 -0.11 -8.15 -3.84
C TRP A 68 -0.67 -8.63 -5.18
N ASP A 69 0.01 -9.59 -5.81
CA ASP A 69 -0.30 -10.01 -7.19
C ASP A 69 -1.72 -10.59 -7.31
N GLU A 70 -2.11 -11.47 -6.39
CA GLU A 70 -3.45 -12.06 -6.35
C GLU A 70 -4.57 -11.03 -6.15
N LEU A 71 -4.26 -9.93 -5.46
CA LEU A 71 -5.19 -8.82 -5.23
C LEU A 71 -5.13 -7.77 -6.35
N GLY A 72 -4.19 -7.89 -7.29
CA GLY A 72 -3.92 -6.91 -8.33
C GLY A 72 -3.53 -5.53 -7.76
N GLN A 73 -2.95 -5.48 -6.56
CA GLN A 73 -2.56 -4.23 -5.91
C GLN A 73 -1.07 -3.95 -6.09
N ILE A 74 -0.72 -2.74 -6.46
CA ILE A 74 0.66 -2.26 -6.51
C ILE A 74 0.74 -0.83 -5.97
N PHE A 75 1.70 -0.60 -5.09
CA PHE A 75 1.96 0.74 -4.53
C PHE A 75 3.45 1.06 -4.63
N ARG A 76 3.78 2.21 -5.23
CA ARG A 76 5.15 2.70 -5.25
C ARG A 76 5.55 3.18 -3.86
N ILE A 77 6.72 2.79 -3.41
CA ILE A 77 7.27 3.19 -2.11
C ILE A 77 7.46 4.70 -2.05
N GLU A 78 7.86 5.34 -3.17
CA GLU A 78 7.96 6.80 -3.27
C GLU A 78 6.62 7.50 -3.03
N ASP A 79 5.55 6.99 -3.62
CA ASP A 79 4.20 7.54 -3.46
C ASP A 79 3.77 7.42 -2.00
N LEU A 80 3.99 6.26 -1.37
CA LEU A 80 3.68 6.02 0.03
C LEU A 80 4.48 6.91 0.99
N GLN A 81 5.74 7.23 0.67
CA GLN A 81 6.55 8.19 1.44
C GLN A 81 6.05 9.62 1.30
N ASN A 82 5.46 9.96 0.14
CA ASN A 82 4.84 11.26 -0.12
C ASN A 82 3.35 11.31 0.27
N HIS A 83 2.89 10.34 1.08
CA HIS A 83 1.50 10.23 1.55
C HIS A 83 0.45 10.08 0.43
N ILE A 84 0.85 9.56 -0.72
CA ILE A 84 -0.04 9.18 -1.82
C ILE A 84 -0.38 7.70 -1.63
N TYR A 85 -1.58 7.44 -1.10
CA TYR A 85 -2.00 6.08 -0.72
C TYR A 85 -2.96 5.40 -1.71
N GLY A 86 -3.25 6.07 -2.81
CA GLY A 86 -4.20 5.60 -3.82
C GLY A 86 -4.38 6.61 -4.93
N ARG A 87 -5.40 6.40 -5.75
CA ARG A 87 -5.77 7.30 -6.84
C ARG A 87 -6.19 8.65 -6.26
N LYS A 88 -5.79 9.71 -6.94
CA LYS A 88 -6.11 11.10 -6.57
C LYS A 88 -7.60 11.31 -6.30
N ALA A 89 -8.48 10.83 -7.18
CA ALA A 89 -9.93 10.97 -7.04
C ALA A 89 -10.47 10.33 -5.75
N TRP A 90 -9.90 9.20 -5.33
CA TRP A 90 -10.27 8.55 -4.08
C TRP A 90 -9.78 9.35 -2.87
N MET A 91 -8.52 9.80 -2.86
CA MET A 91 -7.98 10.63 -1.79
C MET A 91 -8.77 11.95 -1.61
N GLU A 92 -9.20 12.56 -2.72
CA GLU A 92 -10.07 13.74 -2.71
C GLU A 92 -11.45 13.42 -2.12
N SER A 93 -12.03 12.25 -2.44
CA SER A 93 -13.32 11.82 -1.90
C SER A 93 -13.30 11.61 -0.38
N LEU A 94 -12.17 11.16 0.18
CA LEU A 94 -11.98 11.05 1.63
C LEU A 94 -12.01 12.42 2.30
N SER A 95 -11.40 13.42 1.67
CA SER A 95 -11.34 14.79 2.22
C SER A 95 -12.71 15.46 2.23
N ALA A 96 -13.53 15.21 1.21
CA ALA A 96 -14.91 15.70 1.17
C ALA A 96 -15.80 15.08 2.27
N SER A 97 -15.48 13.86 2.70
CA SER A 97 -16.27 13.11 3.69
C SER A 97 -16.01 13.56 5.14
N VAL A 98 -14.94 14.32 5.42
CA VAL A 98 -14.62 14.82 6.78
C VAL A 98 -15.33 16.15 7.10
N VAL A 99 -15.93 16.79 6.09
CA VAL A 99 -16.57 18.13 6.21
C VAL A 99 -18.11 18.04 6.09
N SER A 100 -18.70 16.85 6.24
CA SER A 100 -20.16 16.65 6.22
C SER A 100 -20.72 16.32 7.60
#